data_AF-A0A7W1L2P9-F1
#
_entry.id   AF-A0A7W1L2P9-F1
#
_cell.length_a   1.000
_cell.length_b   1.000
_cell.length_c   1.000
_cell.angle_alpha   90.00
_cell.angle_beta   90.00
_cell.angle_gamma   90.00
#
_symmetry.space_group_name_H-M   'P 1'
#
loop_
_entity.id
_entity.type
_entity.pdbx_description
1 polymer ?
#
loop_
_entity_poly.entity_id
_entity_poly.type
_entity_poly.pdbx_seq_one_letter_code
_entity_poly.pdbx_strand_id
1 'polypeptide(L)'
;MNKRATKYRVGKEAAQEDRERVARVRENAESGVKFVMNDRNWLKMHTAGLLAGLVAAILMTLALLLLRYLFGAATPSELVGDRIAPLLPVETFIDLLVRFGGYNKLKQMGVGSVIGGQLVVGALGGVFYAYAVERAAKRGSDRRPGRLFVGFFVGALWLLSLVLLWPVLGTSYVGLPPAQGTLANAGALLFAYALYGVALALLYRWISGPAKAGGEEAEAHPVGRRVLLVGGIGAVLALAAGGLLRRLYTLATFSYDGTQYKG
;
A
#
# COMPACT_ATOMS: atom_id res chain seq x y z
N MET A 1 28.02 -7.36 -77.07
CA MET A 1 27.41 -7.08 -75.75
C MET A 1 27.53 -8.33 -74.86
N ASN A 2 28.20 -8.20 -73.71
CA ASN A 2 28.75 -9.31 -72.94
C ASN A 2 27.73 -9.88 -71.93
N LYS A 3 27.03 -10.97 -72.29
CA LYS A 3 26.00 -11.64 -71.46
C LYS A 3 26.52 -12.15 -70.10
N ARG A 4 27.84 -12.29 -69.90
CA ARG A 4 28.42 -12.72 -68.61
C ARG A 4 28.47 -11.60 -67.57
N ALA A 5 28.64 -10.34 -68.00
CA ALA A 5 28.70 -9.20 -67.08
C ALA A 5 27.34 -8.92 -66.42
N THR A 6 26.24 -9.12 -67.16
CA THR A 6 24.87 -8.93 -66.65
C THR A 6 24.51 -9.98 -65.59
N LYS A 7 24.91 -11.24 -65.78
CA LYS A 7 24.60 -12.33 -64.83
C LYS A 7 25.32 -12.16 -63.49
N TYR A 8 26.54 -11.61 -63.49
CA TYR A 8 27.27 -11.29 -62.26
C TYR A 8 26.70 -10.09 -61.49
N ARG A 9 26.11 -9.12 -62.18
CA ARG A 9 25.49 -7.95 -61.53
C ARG A 9 24.18 -8.31 -60.83
N VAL A 10 23.32 -9.08 -61.50
CA VAL A 10 22.04 -9.54 -60.95
C VAL A 10 22.23 -10.44 -59.72
N GLY A 11 23.27 -11.30 -59.71
CA GLY A 11 23.57 -12.14 -58.55
C GLY A 11 24.04 -11.36 -57.31
N LYS A 12 24.72 -10.22 -57.49
CA LYS A 12 25.14 -9.35 -56.38
C LYS A 12 23.98 -8.53 -55.82
N GLU A 13 23.11 -8.02 -56.69
CA GLU A 13 21.91 -7.27 -56.29
C GLU A 13 20.96 -8.18 -55.47
N ALA A 14 20.72 -9.42 -55.93
CA ALA A 14 19.90 -10.39 -55.19
C ALA A 14 20.50 -10.78 -53.83
N ALA A 15 21.83 -10.96 -53.75
CA ALA A 15 22.51 -11.29 -52.49
C ALA A 15 22.51 -10.10 -51.50
N GLN A 16 22.48 -8.87 -52.00
CA GLN A 16 22.41 -7.67 -51.17
C GLN A 16 21.00 -7.46 -50.61
N GLU A 17 19.97 -7.67 -51.44
CA GLU A 17 18.57 -7.55 -51.04
C GLU A 17 18.19 -8.61 -49.98
N ASP A 18 18.71 -9.83 -50.10
CA ASP A 18 18.48 -10.90 -49.14
C ASP A 18 19.14 -10.60 -47.77
N ARG A 19 20.35 -10.01 -47.79
CA ARG A 19 21.03 -9.56 -46.56
C ARG A 19 20.26 -8.46 -45.84
N GLU A 20 19.71 -7.49 -46.58
CA GLU A 20 18.88 -6.44 -46.00
C GLU A 20 17.57 -6.99 -45.45
N ARG A 21 16.97 -7.97 -46.12
CA ARG A 21 15.76 -8.65 -45.65
C ARG A 21 16.01 -9.36 -44.31
N VAL A 22 17.11 -10.10 -44.21
CA VAL A 22 17.50 -10.80 -42.98
C VAL A 22 17.83 -9.82 -41.85
N ALA A 23 18.50 -8.70 -42.14
CA ALA A 23 18.81 -7.67 -41.15
C ALA A 23 17.53 -7.03 -40.57
N ARG A 24 16.56 -6.68 -41.42
CA ARG A 24 15.27 -6.11 -40.99
C ARG A 24 14.43 -7.09 -40.16
N VAL A 25 14.43 -8.38 -40.52
CA VAL A 25 13.73 -9.41 -39.73
C VAL A 25 14.35 -9.57 -38.35
N ARG A 26 15.69 -9.54 -38.25
CA ARG A 26 16.41 -9.62 -36.98
C ARG A 26 16.15 -8.40 -36.09
N GLU A 27 16.16 -7.20 -36.65
CA GLU A 27 15.87 -5.96 -35.91
C GLU A 27 14.41 -5.92 -35.42
N ASN A 28 13.46 -6.35 -36.24
CA ASN A 28 12.04 -6.47 -35.85
C ASN A 28 11.83 -7.53 -34.75
N ALA A 29 12.57 -8.65 -34.80
CA ALA A 29 12.53 -9.65 -33.74
C ALA A 29 13.14 -9.13 -32.43
N GLU A 30 14.30 -8.46 -32.50
CA GLU A 30 14.97 -7.89 -31.32
C GLU A 30 14.18 -6.75 -30.68
N SER A 31 13.54 -5.89 -31.48
CA SER A 31 12.65 -4.83 -31.00
C SER A 31 11.36 -5.37 -30.39
N GLY A 32 10.72 -6.37 -31.03
CA GLY A 32 9.54 -7.06 -30.50
C GLY A 32 9.81 -7.75 -29.16
N VAL A 33 10.95 -8.44 -29.04
CA VAL A 33 11.38 -9.09 -27.78
C VAL A 33 11.64 -8.06 -26.68
N LYS A 34 12.33 -6.95 -26.99
CA LYS A 34 12.56 -5.87 -26.01
C LYS A 34 11.27 -5.24 -25.51
N PHE A 35 10.29 -5.02 -26.38
CA PHE A 35 8.99 -4.43 -26.02
C PHE A 35 8.22 -5.33 -25.05
N VAL A 36 8.03 -6.62 -25.39
CA VAL A 36 7.28 -7.58 -24.55
C VAL A 36 7.97 -7.80 -23.20
N MET A 37 9.31 -7.80 -23.16
CA MET A 37 10.07 -8.00 -21.94
C MET A 37 10.04 -6.77 -21.00
N ASN A 38 9.86 -5.56 -21.55
CA ASN A 38 9.72 -4.33 -20.79
C ASN A 38 8.35 -4.26 -20.07
N ASP A 39 7.26 -4.64 -20.75
CA ASP A 39 5.90 -4.62 -20.19
C ASP A 39 5.73 -5.64 -19.04
N ARG A 40 6.28 -6.85 -19.21
CA ARG A 40 6.15 -7.91 -18.21
C ARG A 40 6.91 -7.60 -16.91
N ASN A 41 8.01 -6.85 -16.99
CA ASN A 41 8.75 -6.41 -15.82
C ASN A 41 8.06 -5.24 -15.11
N TRP A 42 7.47 -4.32 -15.88
CA TRP A 42 6.72 -3.18 -15.35
C TRP A 42 5.49 -3.64 -14.53
N LEU A 43 4.68 -4.57 -15.05
CA LEU A 43 3.54 -5.12 -14.32
C LEU A 43 3.93 -5.82 -13.01
N LYS A 44 5.00 -6.63 -13.02
CA LYS A 44 5.48 -7.35 -11.84
C LYS A 44 5.92 -6.41 -10.71
N MET A 45 6.47 -5.25 -11.07
CA MET A 45 6.94 -4.30 -10.07
C MET A 45 5.78 -3.47 -9.47
N HIS A 46 4.77 -3.13 -10.27
CA HIS A 46 3.56 -2.46 -9.77
C HIS A 46 2.76 -3.36 -8.83
N THR A 47 2.64 -4.65 -9.17
CA THR A 47 1.98 -5.62 -8.27
C THR A 47 2.78 -5.88 -7.00
N ALA A 48 4.12 -5.90 -7.07
CA ALA A 48 4.98 -5.96 -5.90
C ALA A 48 4.83 -4.72 -5.00
N GLY A 49 4.77 -3.52 -5.59
CA GLY A 49 4.51 -2.26 -4.89
C GLY A 49 3.15 -2.26 -4.21
N LEU A 50 2.10 -2.64 -4.93
CA LEU A 50 0.73 -2.75 -4.40
C LEU A 50 0.67 -3.71 -3.21
N LEU A 51 1.21 -4.92 -3.35
CA LEU A 51 1.20 -5.93 -2.29
C LEU A 51 2.00 -5.46 -1.06
N ALA A 52 3.20 -4.91 -1.27
CA ALA A 52 4.01 -4.37 -0.19
C ALA A 52 3.28 -3.24 0.55
N GLY A 53 2.64 -2.33 -0.19
CA GLY A 53 1.85 -1.24 0.36
C GLY A 53 0.64 -1.72 1.16
N LEU A 54 -0.09 -2.71 0.63
CA LEU A 54 -1.24 -3.28 1.31
C LEU A 54 -0.84 -3.99 2.61
N VAL A 55 0.18 -4.84 2.58
CA VAL A 55 0.66 -5.55 3.78
C VAL A 55 1.22 -4.57 4.81
N ALA A 56 1.97 -3.54 4.38
CA ALA A 56 2.42 -2.48 5.26
C ALA A 56 1.25 -1.71 5.90
N ALA A 57 0.17 -1.45 5.14
CA ALA A 57 -1.02 -0.77 5.65
C ALA A 57 -1.78 -1.63 6.67
N ILE A 58 -1.88 -2.94 6.44
CA ILE A 58 -2.45 -3.89 7.41
C ILE A 58 -1.60 -3.91 8.69
N LEU A 59 -0.27 -3.98 8.57
CA LEU A 59 0.64 -3.93 9.72
C LEU A 59 0.48 -2.64 10.52
N MET A 60 0.42 -1.50 9.84
CA MET A 60 0.15 -0.20 10.45
C MET A 60 -1.20 -0.17 11.17
N THR A 61 -2.24 -0.74 10.54
CA THR A 61 -3.58 -0.84 11.14
C THR A 61 -3.52 -1.65 12.43
N LEU A 62 -2.85 -2.81 12.40
CA LEU A 62 -2.63 -3.63 13.59
C LEU A 62 -1.88 -2.87 14.68
N ALA A 63 -0.83 -2.11 14.32
CA ALA A 63 -0.08 -1.30 15.28
C ALA A 63 -0.95 -0.21 15.93
N LEU A 64 -1.79 0.48 15.16
CA LEU A 64 -2.75 1.45 15.69
C LEU A 64 -3.75 0.79 16.66
N LEU A 65 -4.28 -0.38 16.31
CA LEU A 65 -5.19 -1.13 17.18
C LEU A 65 -4.49 -1.61 18.46
N LEU A 66 -3.22 -2.02 18.38
CA LEU A 66 -2.42 -2.39 19.55
C LEU A 66 -2.13 -1.18 20.44
N LEU A 67 -1.77 -0.04 19.86
CA LEU A 67 -1.56 1.21 20.60
C LEU A 67 -2.85 1.65 21.30
N ARG A 68 -4.00 1.50 20.62
CA ARG A 68 -5.32 1.74 21.20
C ARG A 68 -5.64 0.81 22.35
N TYR A 69 -5.30 -0.47 22.23
CA TYR A 69 -5.57 -1.48 23.24
C TYR A 69 -4.65 -1.34 24.47
N LEU A 70 -3.37 -1.06 24.26
CA LEU A 70 -2.35 -1.04 25.32
C LEU A 70 -2.19 0.33 25.99
N PHE A 71 -2.24 1.41 25.21
CA PHE A 71 -1.95 2.77 25.68
C PHE A 71 -3.17 3.70 25.60
N GLY A 72 -4.32 3.21 25.14
CA GLY A 72 -5.53 4.01 24.97
C GLY A 72 -5.39 5.17 23.98
N ALA A 73 -4.42 5.10 23.06
CA ALA A 73 -4.27 6.08 21.99
C ALA A 73 -5.45 6.00 21.01
N ALA A 74 -6.03 7.13 20.66
CA ALA A 74 -7.18 7.16 19.76
C ALA A 74 -6.78 6.77 18.34
N THR A 75 -7.54 5.86 17.74
CA THR A 75 -7.30 5.46 16.35
C THR A 75 -7.82 6.53 15.38
N PRO A 76 -7.25 6.65 14.16
CA PRO A 76 -7.81 7.52 13.13
C PRO A 76 -9.31 7.30 12.88
N SER A 77 -9.77 6.05 12.94
CA SER A 77 -11.18 5.70 12.78
C SER A 77 -12.09 6.25 13.88
N GLU A 78 -11.59 6.33 15.11
CA GLU A 78 -12.33 6.95 16.22
C GLU A 78 -12.30 8.48 16.08
N LEU A 79 -11.12 9.05 15.84
CA LEU A 79 -10.94 10.51 15.71
C LEU A 79 -11.74 11.12 14.56
N VAL A 80 -11.82 10.42 13.42
CA VAL A 80 -12.67 10.86 12.29
C VAL A 80 -14.14 10.85 12.69
N GLY A 81 -14.59 9.85 13.45
CA GLY A 81 -15.95 9.83 14.01
C GLY A 81 -16.21 11.01 14.92
N ASP A 82 -15.29 11.29 15.85
CA ASP A 82 -15.37 12.43 16.78
C ASP A 82 -15.38 13.78 16.04
N ARG A 83 -14.71 13.84 14.87
CA ARG A 83 -14.67 15.05 14.05
C ARG A 83 -15.95 15.26 13.24
N ILE A 84 -16.52 14.20 12.70
CA ILE A 84 -17.67 14.26 11.79
C ILE A 84 -18.98 14.31 12.55
N ALA A 85 -19.12 13.58 13.66
CA ALA A 85 -20.39 13.46 14.38
C ALA A 85 -21.01 14.81 14.77
N PRO A 86 -20.25 15.80 15.30
CA PRO A 86 -20.80 17.12 15.63
C PRO A 86 -21.20 17.96 14.40
N LEU A 87 -20.74 17.60 13.21
CA LEU A 87 -21.02 18.31 11.96
C LEU A 87 -22.28 17.78 11.26
N LEU A 88 -22.83 16.65 11.72
CA LEU A 88 -24.02 16.05 11.12
C LEU A 88 -25.29 16.71 11.69
N PRO A 89 -26.21 17.20 10.83
CA PRO A 89 -27.54 17.58 11.27
C PRO A 89 -28.25 16.42 11.95
N VAL A 90 -29.08 16.71 12.96
CA VAL A 90 -29.80 15.69 13.73
C VAL A 90 -30.63 14.79 12.81
N GLU A 91 -31.33 15.38 11.83
CA GLU A 91 -32.14 14.65 10.84
C GLU A 91 -31.29 13.65 10.04
N THR A 92 -30.15 14.10 9.51
CA THR A 92 -29.21 13.23 8.80
C THR A 92 -28.68 12.11 9.69
N PHE A 93 -28.41 12.41 10.96
CA PHE A 93 -27.97 11.40 11.92
C PHE A 93 -29.05 10.35 12.18
N ILE A 94 -30.31 10.75 12.40
CA ILE A 94 -31.43 9.83 12.57
C ILE A 94 -31.66 8.98 11.30
N ASP A 95 -31.59 9.59 10.11
CA ASP A 95 -31.71 8.86 8.84
C ASP A 95 -30.62 7.80 8.68
N LEU A 96 -29.38 8.14 9.04
CA LEU A 96 -28.27 7.20 9.04
C LEU A 96 -28.49 6.07 10.05
N LEU A 97 -29.03 6.35 11.24
CA LEU A 97 -29.37 5.32 12.22
C LEU A 97 -30.44 4.37 11.67
N VAL A 98 -31.51 4.89 11.07
CA VAL A 98 -32.58 4.07 10.48
C VAL A 98 -32.03 3.24 9.33
N ARG A 99 -31.28 3.86 8.41
CA ARG A 99 -30.73 3.21 7.21
C ARG A 99 -29.76 2.08 7.55
N PHE A 100 -28.92 2.26 8.55
CA PHE A 100 -27.92 1.27 8.94
C PHE A 100 -28.39 0.32 10.03
N GLY A 101 -29.60 0.51 10.58
CA GLY A 101 -30.19 -0.39 11.57
C GLY A 101 -29.61 -0.21 12.97
N GLY A 102 -29.35 1.03 13.36
CA GLY A 102 -28.95 1.44 14.71
C GLY A 102 -27.51 1.95 14.83
N TYR A 103 -27.20 2.53 15.99
CA TYR A 103 -25.95 3.25 16.25
C TYR A 103 -24.70 2.37 16.11
N ASN A 104 -24.77 1.13 16.60
CA ASN A 104 -23.65 0.19 16.51
C ASN A 104 -23.26 -0.11 15.07
N LYS A 105 -24.23 -0.35 14.18
CA LYS A 105 -23.97 -0.63 12.77
C LYS A 105 -23.46 0.62 12.03
N LEU A 106 -24.02 1.79 12.33
CA LEU A 106 -23.51 3.06 11.80
C LEU A 106 -22.04 3.29 12.19
N LYS A 107 -21.70 3.06 13.46
CA LYS A 107 -20.32 3.16 13.96
C LYS A 107 -19.38 2.16 13.28
N GLN A 108 -19.82 0.90 13.10
CA GLN A 108 -19.04 -0.11 12.36
C GLN A 108 -18.76 0.32 10.93
N MET A 109 -19.76 0.88 10.23
CA MET A 109 -19.59 1.41 8.88
C MET A 109 -18.59 2.57 8.84
N GLY A 110 -18.68 3.50 9.80
CA GLY A 110 -17.72 4.59 9.93
C GLY A 110 -16.29 4.08 10.13
N VAL A 111 -16.07 3.22 11.11
CA VAL A 111 -14.74 2.63 11.38
C VAL A 111 -14.22 1.84 10.18
N GLY A 112 -15.07 1.01 9.58
CA GLY A 112 -14.74 0.22 8.39
C GLY A 112 -14.37 1.07 7.19
N SER A 113 -15.04 2.21 6.99
CA SER A 113 -14.74 3.14 5.89
C SER A 113 -13.37 3.80 6.04
N VAL A 114 -12.99 4.20 7.25
CA VAL A 114 -11.68 4.81 7.51
C VAL A 114 -10.56 3.78 7.36
N ILE A 115 -10.75 2.56 7.89
CA ILE A 115 -9.79 1.46 7.69
C ILE A 115 -9.68 1.13 6.19
N GLY A 116 -10.80 1.03 5.47
CA GLY A 116 -10.82 0.78 4.04
C GLY A 116 -10.06 1.86 3.25
N GLY A 117 -10.33 3.14 3.52
CA GLY A 117 -9.62 4.27 2.91
C GLY A 117 -8.12 4.24 3.20
N GLN A 118 -7.74 3.94 4.44
CA GLN A 118 -6.34 3.77 4.84
C GLN A 118 -5.64 2.65 4.07
N LEU A 119 -6.29 1.49 3.89
CA LEU A 119 -5.74 0.38 3.12
C LEU A 119 -5.54 0.75 1.65
N VAL A 120 -6.50 1.47 1.04
CA VAL A 120 -6.38 1.97 -0.33
C VAL A 120 -5.22 2.94 -0.47
N VAL A 121 -5.13 3.95 0.41
CA VAL A 121 -4.02 4.92 0.40
C VAL A 121 -2.67 4.20 0.60
N GLY A 122 -2.61 3.22 1.50
CA GLY A 122 -1.41 2.45 1.74
C GLY A 122 -0.98 1.58 0.55
N ALA A 123 -1.93 0.97 -0.15
CA ALA A 123 -1.66 0.22 -1.38
C ALA A 123 -1.16 1.13 -2.52
N LEU A 124 -1.81 2.28 -2.72
CA LEU A 124 -1.39 3.29 -3.70
C LEU A 124 -0.02 3.86 -3.38
N GLY A 125 0.26 4.15 -2.11
CA GLY A 125 1.58 4.58 -1.63
C GLY A 125 2.68 3.58 -2.01
N GLY A 126 2.37 2.29 -1.98
CA GLY A 126 3.29 1.24 -2.42
C GLY A 126 3.55 1.23 -3.94
N VAL A 127 2.53 1.50 -4.75
CA VAL A 127 2.68 1.67 -6.20
C VAL A 127 3.55 2.89 -6.53
N PHE A 128 3.29 4.03 -5.88
CA PHE A 128 4.10 5.24 -6.07
C PHE A 128 5.54 5.06 -5.60
N TYR A 129 5.75 4.33 -4.50
CA TYR A 129 7.09 4.00 -4.03
C TYR A 129 7.84 3.13 -5.03
N ALA A 130 7.22 2.10 -5.59
CA ALA A 130 7.81 1.25 -6.63
C ALA A 130 8.24 2.10 -7.84
N TYR A 131 7.33 2.96 -8.32
CA TYR A 131 7.61 3.88 -9.41
C TYR A 131 8.78 4.83 -9.12
N ALA A 132 8.83 5.42 -7.91
CA ALA A 132 9.89 6.33 -7.50
C ALA A 132 11.26 5.64 -7.44
N VAL A 133 11.31 4.42 -6.90
CA VAL A 133 12.55 3.61 -6.79
C VAL A 133 13.05 3.19 -8.18
N GLU A 134 12.16 2.73 -9.05
CA GLU A 134 12.53 2.32 -10.42
C GLU A 134 13.02 3.47 -11.27
N ARG A 135 12.33 4.61 -11.21
CA ARG A 135 12.73 5.81 -11.95
C ARG A 135 14.13 6.27 -11.55
N ALA A 136 14.49 6.10 -10.28
CA ALA A 136 15.83 6.40 -9.81
C ALA A 136 16.88 5.36 -10.20
N ALA A 137 16.52 4.07 -10.16
CA ALA A 137 17.38 2.98 -10.61
C ALA A 137 17.76 3.14 -12.09
N LYS A 138 16.80 3.53 -12.94
CA LYS A 138 17.05 3.84 -14.37
C LYS A 138 18.00 5.04 -14.58
N ARG A 139 18.11 5.93 -13.60
CA ARG A 139 18.99 7.11 -13.64
C ARG A 139 20.37 6.87 -13.02
N GLY A 140 20.69 5.63 -12.63
CA GLY A 140 21.94 5.30 -11.94
C GLY A 140 22.06 5.93 -10.55
N SER A 141 20.95 6.43 -9.99
CA SER A 141 20.94 7.10 -8.70
C SER A 141 20.96 6.09 -7.56
N ASP A 142 21.79 6.37 -6.55
CA ASP A 142 21.88 5.64 -5.29
C ASP A 142 20.56 5.64 -4.50
N ARG A 143 20.44 4.85 -3.42
CA ARG A 143 19.22 4.57 -2.60
C ARG A 143 18.57 5.79 -1.91
N ARG A 144 18.99 7.01 -2.22
CA ARG A 144 18.49 8.27 -1.64
C ARG A 144 17.03 8.60 -1.99
N PRO A 145 16.55 8.47 -3.24
CA PRO A 145 15.21 8.91 -3.62
C PRO A 145 14.09 8.03 -3.04
N GLY A 146 14.33 6.73 -2.83
CA GLY A 146 13.37 5.88 -2.12
C GLY A 146 13.19 6.31 -0.66
N ARG A 147 14.28 6.65 0.05
CA ARG A 147 14.22 7.16 1.43
C ARG A 147 13.56 8.54 1.49
N LEU A 148 13.86 9.42 0.53
CA LEU A 148 13.22 10.73 0.42
C LEU A 148 11.72 10.60 0.15
N PHE A 149 11.31 9.69 -0.74
CA PHE A 149 9.88 9.42 -0.98
C PHE A 149 9.20 8.93 0.30
N VAL A 150 9.78 7.95 1.00
CA VAL A 150 9.19 7.43 2.24
C VAL A 150 9.10 8.52 3.30
N GLY A 151 10.17 9.29 3.51
CA GLY A 151 10.17 10.39 4.47
C GLY A 151 9.14 11.47 4.14
N PHE A 152 9.07 11.87 2.87
CA PHE A 152 8.08 12.84 2.39
C PHE A 152 6.66 12.31 2.51
N PHE A 153 6.39 11.08 2.08
CA PHE A 153 5.07 10.47 2.09
C PHE A 153 4.56 10.26 3.52
N VAL A 154 5.39 9.70 4.40
CA VAL A 154 5.09 9.53 5.83
C VAL A 154 4.89 10.88 6.50
N GLY A 155 5.78 11.85 6.26
CA GLY A 155 5.66 13.19 6.81
C GLY A 155 4.41 13.91 6.33
N ALA A 156 4.07 13.81 5.05
CA ALA A 156 2.87 14.41 4.47
C ALA A 156 1.58 13.79 5.04
N LEU A 157 1.51 12.45 5.15
CA LEU A 157 0.36 11.77 5.77
C LEU A 157 0.22 12.15 7.25
N TRP A 158 1.33 12.21 7.98
CA TRP A 158 1.33 12.61 9.38
C TRP A 158 0.84 14.05 9.55
N LEU A 159 1.41 15.00 8.81
CA LEU A 159 0.99 16.40 8.85
C LEU A 159 -0.46 16.57 8.42
N LEU A 160 -0.90 15.89 7.36
CA LEU A 160 -2.28 15.91 6.91
C LEU A 160 -3.23 15.44 8.01
N SER A 161 -2.90 14.32 8.68
CA SER A 161 -3.67 13.81 9.81
C SER A 161 -3.69 14.79 10.99
N LEU A 162 -2.56 15.46 11.29
CA LEU A 162 -2.53 16.48 12.35
C LEU A 162 -3.43 17.67 12.02
N VAL A 163 -3.40 18.18 10.78
CA VAL A 163 -4.23 19.31 10.37
C VAL A 163 -5.71 18.94 10.39
N LEU A 164 -6.09 17.78 9.84
CA LEU A 164 -7.49 17.35 9.75
C LEU A 164 -8.08 16.99 11.12
N LEU A 165 -7.28 16.37 12.00
CA LEU A 165 -7.73 15.85 13.29
C LEU A 165 -7.38 16.76 14.47
N TRP A 166 -6.77 17.92 14.23
CA TRP A 166 -6.35 18.87 15.27
C TRP A 166 -7.34 19.06 16.43
N PRO A 167 -8.63 19.38 16.18
CA PRO A 167 -9.57 19.67 17.27
C PRO A 167 -9.92 18.45 18.14
N VAL A 168 -9.65 17.24 17.65
CA VAL A 168 -10.00 15.97 18.33
C VAL A 168 -8.77 15.18 18.77
N LEU A 169 -7.55 15.65 18.46
CA LEU A 169 -6.32 14.98 18.89
C LEU A 169 -6.18 14.89 20.41
N GLY A 170 -6.86 15.75 21.18
CA GLY A 170 -6.85 15.70 22.64
C GLY A 170 -7.57 14.51 23.26
N THR A 171 -8.34 13.73 22.47
CA THR A 171 -9.12 12.59 22.98
C THR A 171 -8.21 11.50 23.54
N SER A 172 -8.34 11.19 24.83
CA SER A 172 -7.61 10.10 25.49
C SER A 172 -8.55 9.14 26.18
N TYR A 173 -8.39 7.85 25.91
CA TYR A 173 -9.18 6.79 26.55
C TYR A 173 -8.60 6.32 27.90
N VAL A 174 -7.51 6.93 28.35
CA VAL A 174 -6.88 6.68 29.66
C VAL A 174 -7.10 7.86 30.63
N GLY A 175 -7.84 8.89 30.20
CA GLY A 175 -8.12 10.07 31.03
C GLY A 175 -6.97 11.07 31.10
N LEU A 176 -6.06 11.07 30.12
CA LEU A 176 -4.99 12.07 30.06
C LEU A 176 -5.55 13.49 29.82
N PRO A 177 -4.92 14.53 30.38
CA PRO A 177 -5.23 15.92 30.03
C PRO A 177 -5.12 16.17 28.51
N PRO A 178 -5.93 17.08 27.93
CA PRO A 178 -6.00 17.28 26.49
C PRO A 178 -4.64 17.53 25.79
N ALA A 179 -3.74 18.28 26.43
CA ALA A 179 -2.41 18.53 25.90
C ALA A 179 -1.56 17.25 25.80
N GLN A 180 -1.62 16.40 26.83
CA GLN A 180 -0.90 15.11 26.86
C GLN A 180 -1.54 14.11 25.90
N GLY A 181 -2.87 14.09 25.79
CA GLY A 181 -3.61 13.28 24.80
C GLY A 181 -3.21 13.64 23.37
N THR A 182 -3.11 14.94 23.07
CA THR A 182 -2.66 15.44 21.76
C THR A 182 -1.27 14.93 21.40
N LEU A 183 -0.31 15.03 22.33
CA LEU A 183 1.05 14.54 22.11
C LEU A 183 1.11 13.02 21.97
N ALA A 184 0.36 12.29 22.81
CA ALA A 184 0.29 10.84 22.76
C ALA A 184 -0.28 10.35 21.41
N ASN A 185 -1.37 10.94 20.95
CA ASN A 185 -2.00 10.58 19.67
C ASN A 185 -1.13 11.01 18.48
N ALA A 186 -0.56 12.21 18.50
CA ALA A 186 0.37 12.66 17.45
C ALA A 186 1.60 11.73 17.35
N GLY A 187 2.15 11.31 18.48
CA GLY A 187 3.26 10.35 18.56
C GLY A 187 2.87 8.95 18.11
N ALA A 188 1.69 8.45 18.51
CA ALA A 188 1.15 7.16 18.07
C ALA A 188 0.95 7.12 16.55
N LEU A 189 0.40 8.20 15.96
CA LEU A 189 0.26 8.34 14.52
C LEU A 189 1.61 8.38 13.81
N LEU A 190 2.57 9.16 14.33
CA LEU A 190 3.92 9.23 13.77
C LEU A 190 4.59 7.86 13.77
N PHE A 191 4.53 7.14 14.89
CA PHE A 191 5.06 5.79 15.01
C PHE A 191 4.42 4.83 14.01
N ALA A 192 3.09 4.85 13.89
CA ALA A 192 2.36 4.00 12.94
C ALA A 192 2.74 4.29 11.48
N TYR A 193 2.79 5.57 11.08
CA TYR A 193 3.19 5.94 9.72
C TYR A 193 4.67 5.64 9.45
N ALA A 194 5.55 5.82 10.42
CA ALA A 194 6.95 5.42 10.31
C ALA A 194 7.09 3.90 10.14
N LEU A 195 6.33 3.12 10.91
CA LEU A 195 6.28 1.66 10.77
C LEU A 195 5.79 1.24 9.38
N TYR A 196 4.74 1.89 8.86
CA TYR A 196 4.29 1.70 7.48
C TYR A 196 5.42 1.97 6.48
N GLY A 197 6.11 3.11 6.59
CA GLY A 197 7.17 3.50 5.67
C GLY A 197 8.36 2.52 5.67
N VAL A 198 8.78 2.07 6.85
CA VAL A 198 9.84 1.06 7.01
C VAL A 198 9.38 -0.28 6.45
N ALA A 199 8.17 -0.74 6.79
CA ALA A 199 7.63 -2.00 6.32
C ALA A 199 7.48 -2.02 4.79
N LEU A 200 6.96 -0.94 4.20
CA LEU A 200 6.84 -0.77 2.75
C LEU A 200 8.21 -0.91 2.07
N ALA A 201 9.21 -0.17 2.57
CA ALA A 201 10.55 -0.20 2.00
C ALA A 201 11.21 -1.59 2.11
N LEU A 202 11.04 -2.28 3.24
CA LEU A 202 11.60 -3.61 3.46
C LEU A 202 10.89 -4.69 2.62
N LEU A 203 9.55 -4.68 2.62
CA LEU A 203 8.73 -5.65 1.89
C LEU A 203 8.94 -5.52 0.38
N TYR A 204 8.92 -4.29 -0.15
CA TYR A 204 9.18 -4.06 -1.57
C TYR A 204 10.58 -4.52 -1.98
N ARG A 205 11.59 -4.23 -1.15
CA ARG A 205 12.97 -4.70 -1.39
C ARG A 205 13.08 -6.22 -1.33
N TRP A 206 12.33 -6.86 -0.44
CA TRP A 206 12.36 -8.31 -0.31
C TRP A 206 11.70 -8.98 -1.51
N ILE A 207 10.55 -8.48 -1.96
CA ILE A 207 9.85 -8.97 -3.15
C ILE A 207 10.69 -8.74 -4.42
N SER A 208 11.24 -7.53 -4.58
CA SER A 208 11.92 -7.09 -5.80
C SER A 208 13.43 -7.37 -5.82
N GLY A 209 14.01 -7.87 -4.72
CA GLY A 209 15.45 -8.10 -4.60
C GLY A 209 15.93 -9.21 -5.53
N PRO A 210 17.15 -9.11 -6.10
CA PRO A 210 17.68 -10.11 -7.03
C PRO A 210 17.66 -11.50 -6.38
N ALA A 211 17.23 -12.51 -7.15
CA ALA A 211 17.39 -13.89 -6.75
C ALA A 211 18.90 -14.17 -6.65
N LYS A 212 19.37 -14.66 -5.50
CA LYS A 212 20.76 -15.11 -5.39
C LYS A 212 20.97 -16.18 -6.45
N ALA A 213 21.86 -15.92 -7.40
CA ALA A 213 22.37 -16.93 -8.32
C ALA A 213 23.09 -17.97 -7.46
N GLY A 214 22.44 -19.11 -7.25
CA GLY A 214 23.00 -20.23 -6.53
C GLY A 214 22.54 -21.49 -7.24
N GLY A 215 23.47 -22.12 -7.96
CA GLY A 215 23.37 -23.47 -8.49
C GLY A 215 22.45 -23.62 -9.70
N GLU A 216 22.99 -24.23 -10.75
CA GLU A 216 22.23 -24.87 -11.82
C GLU A 216 21.08 -25.72 -11.23
N GLU A 217 19.92 -25.76 -11.90
CA GLU A 217 18.73 -26.59 -11.61
C GLU A 217 17.51 -25.99 -10.85
N ALA A 218 17.41 -24.68 -10.60
CA ALA A 218 16.17 -24.09 -10.02
C ALA A 218 15.26 -23.41 -11.07
N GLU A 219 14.56 -24.18 -11.89
CA GLU A 219 13.46 -23.73 -12.77
C GLU A 219 12.16 -23.32 -12.02
N ALA A 220 12.28 -22.71 -10.84
CA ALA A 220 11.12 -22.19 -10.11
C ALA A 220 11.23 -20.68 -9.91
N HIS A 221 10.34 -19.92 -10.58
CA HIS A 221 10.28 -18.46 -10.55
C HIS A 221 10.41 -17.86 -9.12
N PRO A 222 11.57 -17.32 -8.73
CA PRO A 222 11.88 -16.95 -7.34
C PRO A 222 11.01 -15.79 -6.81
N VAL A 223 10.46 -14.98 -7.71
CA VAL A 223 9.52 -13.90 -7.40
C VAL A 223 8.18 -14.46 -6.89
N GLY A 224 7.72 -15.60 -7.43
CA GLY A 224 6.43 -16.21 -7.06
C GLY A 224 6.40 -16.64 -5.59
N ARG A 225 7.47 -17.27 -5.09
CA ARG A 225 7.56 -17.71 -3.70
C ARG A 225 7.53 -16.55 -2.71
N ARG A 226 8.26 -15.45 -2.99
CA ARG A 226 8.31 -14.29 -2.09
C ARG A 226 6.98 -13.55 -2.05
N VAL A 227 6.29 -13.42 -3.20
CA VAL A 227 4.95 -12.86 -3.29
C VAL A 227 3.96 -13.69 -2.44
N LEU A 228 4.01 -15.02 -2.55
CA LEU A 228 3.16 -15.91 -1.77
C LEU A 228 3.43 -15.79 -0.26
N LEU A 229 4.70 -15.72 0.15
CA LEU A 229 5.06 -15.52 1.56
C LEU A 229 4.58 -14.17 2.10
N VAL A 230 4.80 -13.08 1.36
CA VAL A 230 4.32 -11.75 1.78
C VAL A 230 2.79 -11.71 1.83
N GLY A 231 2.12 -12.33 0.87
CA GLY A 231 0.66 -12.51 0.90
C GLY A 231 0.19 -13.28 2.14
N GLY A 232 0.86 -14.38 2.47
CA GLY A 232 0.58 -15.18 3.67
C GLY A 232 0.78 -14.38 4.97
N ILE A 233 1.87 -13.63 5.08
CA ILE A 233 2.11 -12.71 6.21
C ILE A 233 0.99 -11.67 6.29
N GLY A 234 0.62 -11.08 5.16
CA GLY A 234 -0.50 -10.14 5.07
C GLY A 234 -1.82 -10.72 5.58
N ALA A 235 -2.13 -11.96 5.21
CA ALA A 235 -3.34 -12.66 5.66
C ALA A 235 -3.33 -12.88 7.18
N VAL A 236 -2.20 -13.34 7.75
CA VAL A 236 -2.06 -13.53 9.21
C VAL A 236 -2.23 -12.20 9.95
N LEU A 237 -1.59 -11.13 9.46
CA LEU A 237 -1.72 -9.79 10.03
C LEU A 237 -3.17 -9.27 9.94
N ALA A 238 -3.86 -9.53 8.82
CA ALA A 238 -5.25 -9.13 8.64
C ALA A 238 -6.18 -9.87 9.61
N LEU A 239 -5.95 -11.17 9.83
CA LEU A 239 -6.70 -11.95 10.82
C LEU A 239 -6.44 -11.43 12.25
N ALA A 240 -5.19 -11.12 12.59
CA ALA A 240 -4.85 -10.54 13.89
C ALA A 240 -5.52 -9.17 14.09
N ALA A 241 -5.48 -8.30 13.06
CA ALA A 241 -6.13 -6.99 13.10
C ALA A 241 -7.65 -7.11 13.24
N GLY A 242 -8.28 -8.01 12.46
CA GLY A 242 -9.71 -8.28 12.55
C GLY A 242 -10.14 -8.85 13.90
N GLY A 243 -9.34 -9.76 14.47
CA GLY A 243 -9.57 -10.30 15.81
C GLY A 243 -9.47 -9.23 16.90
N LEU A 244 -8.45 -8.37 16.83
CA LEU A 244 -8.29 -7.27 17.78
C LEU A 244 -9.39 -6.21 17.64
N LEU A 245 -9.78 -5.88 16.40
CA LEU A 245 -10.88 -4.97 16.12
C LEU A 245 -12.21 -5.51 16.69
N ARG A 246 -12.48 -6.81 16.50
CA ARG A 246 -13.66 -7.47 17.08
C ARG A 246 -13.63 -7.43 18.61
N ARG A 247 -12.47 -7.66 19.22
CA ARG A 247 -12.31 -7.59 20.68
C ARG A 247 -12.56 -6.19 21.21
N LEU A 248 -11.96 -5.16 20.59
CA LEU A 248 -12.20 -3.75 20.94
C LEU A 248 -13.67 -3.37 20.78
N TYR A 249 -14.31 -3.88 19.73
CA TYR A 249 -15.75 -3.66 19.51
C TYR A 249 -16.60 -4.26 20.64
N THR A 250 -16.36 -5.52 21.02
CA THR A 250 -17.08 -6.16 22.14
C THR A 250 -16.89 -5.43 23.45
N LEU A 251 -15.69 -4.87 23.70
CA LEU A 251 -15.42 -4.07 24.89
C LEU A 251 -16.10 -2.68 24.85
N ALA A 252 -16.31 -2.13 23.66
CA ALA A 252 -16.92 -0.80 23.47
C ALA A 252 -18.46 -0.84 23.42
N THR A 253 -19.06 -2.00 23.16
CA THR A 253 -20.50 -2.19 23.31
C THR A 253 -20.82 -2.41 24.78
N PHE A 254 -21.29 -1.37 25.47
CA PHE A 254 -22.01 -1.56 26.72
C PHE A 254 -23.19 -2.50 26.44
N SER A 255 -23.21 -3.65 27.14
CA SER A 255 -24.43 -4.44 27.26
C SER A 255 -25.46 -3.57 27.98
N TYR A 256 -26.28 -2.87 27.22
CA TYR A 256 -27.50 -2.28 27.75
C TYR A 256 -28.42 -3.46 28.08
N ASP A 257 -28.38 -3.88 29.34
CA ASP A 257 -29.19 -4.98 29.89
C ASP A 257 -30.70 -4.63 29.91
N GLY A 258 -31.06 -3.36 29.70
CA GLY A 258 -32.44 -2.91 29.77
C GLY A 258 -32.94 -2.68 31.19
N THR A 259 -32.11 -2.90 32.22
CA THR A 259 -32.37 -2.40 33.58
C THR A 259 -32.48 -0.88 33.56
N GLN A 260 -33.73 -0.41 33.61
CA GLN A 260 -34.04 0.95 33.99
C GLN A 260 -33.32 1.27 35.30
N TYR A 261 -32.61 2.40 35.31
CA TYR A 261 -32.17 3.02 36.56
C TYR A 261 -33.42 3.30 37.41
N LYS A 262 -33.63 2.50 38.45
CA LYS A 262 -34.70 2.69 39.43
C LYS A 262 -34.17 3.53 40.58
N GLY A 263 -34.11 4.85 40.36
CA GLY A 263 -33.91 5.85 41.41
C GLY A 263 -32.46 6.02 41.88
#